data_AF-A0A7X3XJH7-F1
#
_entry.id   AF-A0A7X3XJH7-F1
#
_cell.length_a   1.000
_cell.length_b   1.000
_cell.length_c   1.000
_cell.angle_alpha   90.00
_cell.angle_beta   90.00
_cell.angle_gamma   90.00
#
_symmetry.space_group_name_H-M   'P 1'
#
loop_
_entity.id
_entity.type
_entity.pdbx_description
1 polymer ?
#
loop_
_entity_poly.entity_id
_entity_poly.type
_entity_poly.pdbx_seq_one_letter_code
_entity_poly.pdbx_strand_id
1 'polypeptide(L)'
;MAFFARSAGRWRSQRTSHHLLHRRTEAGTSHIEVVTLTPEDERLVAIARLHGEPPEAVRGGCHVRWLGSMAWDRAGEDHQGETVFALIPTDDHGRQGKLLRDRGYAETATVAGQFRMDDEDGLELTTTYETMGSRERFWFVNPHVRLRTSTVEGLSNTASLSVETRIQGASRPEPTPGPPPDTALRQAALGW
;
A
#
# COMPACT_ATOMS: atom_id res chain seq x y z
N MET A 1 12.38 -11.44 4.19
CA MET A 1 11.34 -11.30 5.25
C MET A 1 11.52 -10.11 6.21
N ALA A 2 12.74 -9.64 6.50
CA ALA A 2 12.96 -8.56 7.49
C ALA A 2 12.16 -7.26 7.21
N PHE A 3 12.05 -6.84 5.94
CA PHE A 3 11.26 -5.65 5.57
C PHE A 3 9.77 -5.76 5.96
N PHE A 4 9.17 -6.93 5.73
CA PHE A 4 7.77 -7.21 6.06
C PHE A 4 7.56 -7.28 7.58
N ALA A 5 8.50 -7.89 8.31
CA ALA A 5 8.49 -7.87 9.77
C ALA A 5 8.56 -6.44 10.33
N ARG A 6 9.44 -5.60 9.78
CA ARG A 6 9.53 -4.17 10.15
C ARG A 6 8.26 -3.40 9.79
N SER A 7 7.58 -3.81 8.72
CA SER A 7 6.30 -3.22 8.28
C SER A 7 5.12 -3.59 9.17
N ALA A 8 5.20 -4.66 9.95
CA ALA A 8 4.12 -5.09 10.84
C ALA A 8 3.74 -3.99 11.84
N GLY A 9 2.44 -3.88 12.15
CA GLY A 9 1.87 -2.90 13.07
C GLY A 9 0.92 -1.92 12.37
N ARG A 10 0.60 -0.83 13.08
CA ARG A 10 -0.36 0.19 12.65
C ARG A 10 0.34 1.46 12.22
N TRP A 11 -0.18 2.07 11.17
CA TRP A 11 0.39 3.23 10.52
C TRP A 11 -0.70 4.25 10.19
N ARG A 12 -0.39 5.53 10.37
CA ARG A 12 -1.14 6.62 9.78
C ARG A 12 -0.43 7.04 8.50
N SER A 13 -1.13 6.97 7.37
CA SER A 13 -0.65 7.31 6.04
C SER A 13 -1.23 8.64 5.59
N GLN A 14 -0.38 9.49 5.04
CA GLN A 14 -0.76 10.68 4.29
C GLN A 14 -0.27 10.49 2.86
N ARG A 15 -1.19 10.43 1.90
CA ARG A 15 -0.90 10.22 0.49
C ARG A 15 -1.25 11.46 -0.32
N THR A 16 -0.32 11.85 -1.20
CA THR A 16 -0.56 12.83 -2.25
C THR A 16 -0.43 12.13 -3.60
N SER A 17 -1.44 12.25 -4.45
CA SER A 17 -1.52 11.65 -5.78
C SER A 17 -1.62 12.75 -6.84
N HIS A 18 -0.82 12.65 -7.89
CA HIS A 18 -0.84 13.54 -9.04
C HIS A 18 -1.37 12.80 -10.26
N HIS A 19 -2.53 13.21 -10.77
CA HIS A 19 -3.14 12.69 -11.98
C HIS A 19 -2.64 13.49 -13.19
N LEU A 20 -1.70 12.93 -13.95
CA LEU A 20 -0.92 13.67 -14.93
C LEU A 20 -1.78 14.17 -16.10
N LEU A 21 -2.70 13.33 -16.59
CA LEU A 21 -3.61 13.69 -17.69
C LEU A 21 -4.54 14.85 -17.31
N HIS A 22 -5.01 14.87 -16.06
CA HIS A 22 -5.95 15.87 -15.56
C HIS A 22 -5.27 17.08 -14.90
N ARG A 23 -3.95 17.04 -14.70
CA ARG A 23 -3.17 18.03 -13.94
C ARG A 23 -3.80 18.33 -12.58
N ARG A 24 -4.30 17.29 -11.92
CA ARG A 24 -4.96 17.38 -10.61
C ARG A 24 -4.11 16.71 -9.56
N THR A 25 -4.20 17.26 -8.36
CA THR A 25 -3.57 16.70 -7.17
C THR A 25 -4.66 16.37 -6.16
N GLU A 26 -4.56 15.20 -5.57
CA GLU A 26 -5.44 14.72 -4.52
C GLU A 26 -4.63 14.37 -3.29
N ALA A 27 -5.11 14.76 -2.11
CA ALA A 27 -4.54 14.38 -0.84
C ALA A 27 -5.55 13.56 -0.05
N GLY A 28 -5.08 12.48 0.56
CA GLY A 28 -5.90 11.59 1.38
C GLY A 28 -5.14 11.08 2.58
N THR A 29 -5.88 10.70 3.63
CA THR A 29 -5.32 10.06 4.82
C THR A 29 -5.91 8.68 4.99
N SER A 30 -5.11 7.73 5.48
CA SER A 30 -5.60 6.41 5.83
C SER A 30 -4.92 5.85 7.07
N HIS A 31 -5.64 4.97 7.76
CA HIS A 31 -5.07 4.08 8.76
C HIS A 31 -4.77 2.75 8.11
N ILE A 32 -3.55 2.23 8.29
CA ILE A 32 -3.10 0.96 7.71
C ILE A 32 -2.66 0.04 8.84
N GLU A 33 -3.15 -1.20 8.84
CA GLU A 33 -2.68 -2.27 9.73
C GLU A 33 -2.05 -3.38 8.90
N VAL A 34 -0.83 -3.77 9.27
CA VAL A 34 -0.07 -4.83 8.61
C VAL A 34 0.19 -5.94 9.62
N VAL A 35 -0.21 -7.16 9.26
CA VAL A 35 0.03 -8.37 10.05
C VAL A 35 0.85 -9.34 9.21
N THR A 36 2.00 -9.80 9.71
CA THR A 36 2.80 -10.82 9.03
C THR A 36 2.15 -12.19 9.13
N LEU A 37 2.21 -12.95 8.05
CA LEU A 37 1.66 -14.30 7.96
C LEU A 37 2.80 -15.32 7.82
N THR A 38 2.66 -16.45 8.51
CA THR A 38 3.59 -17.59 8.37
C THR A 38 3.26 -18.38 7.09
N PRO A 39 4.22 -19.13 6.51
CA PRO A 39 3.99 -19.92 5.30
C PRO A 39 2.77 -20.87 5.37
N GLU A 40 2.45 -21.36 6.56
CA GLU A 40 1.38 -22.33 6.82
C GLU A 40 -0.01 -21.67 6.94
N ASP A 41 -0.09 -20.34 6.93
CA ASP A 41 -1.37 -19.62 7.00
C ASP A 41 -2.25 -19.97 5.78
N GLU A 42 -3.47 -20.41 6.05
CA GLU A 42 -4.42 -20.88 5.01
C GLU A 42 -4.68 -19.83 3.92
N ARG A 43 -4.59 -18.53 4.26
CA ARG A 43 -4.76 -17.45 3.27
C ARG A 43 -3.62 -17.43 2.26
N LEU A 44 -2.39 -17.72 2.69
CA LEU A 44 -1.25 -17.80 1.79
C LEU A 44 -1.36 -19.04 0.89
N VAL A 45 -1.78 -20.18 1.45
CA VAL A 45 -2.04 -21.41 0.70
C VAL A 45 -3.11 -21.19 -0.37
N ALA A 46 -4.21 -20.50 -0.03
CA ALA A 46 -5.29 -20.19 -0.96
C ALA A 46 -4.81 -19.31 -2.12
N ILE A 47 -4.00 -18.28 -1.85
CA ILE A 47 -3.48 -17.38 -2.88
C ILE A 47 -2.46 -18.09 -3.77
N ALA A 48 -1.59 -18.93 -3.21
CA ALA A 48 -0.67 -19.72 -4.02
C ALA A 48 -1.43 -20.56 -5.05
N ARG A 49 -2.47 -21.27 -4.61
CA ARG A 49 -3.35 -22.07 -5.48
C ARG A 49 -4.08 -21.22 -6.52
N LEU A 50 -4.57 -20.05 -6.14
CA LEU A 50 -5.24 -19.11 -7.05
C LEU A 50 -4.33 -18.70 -8.23
N HIS A 51 -3.03 -18.54 -7.98
CA HIS A 51 -2.03 -18.20 -8.99
C HIS A 51 -1.39 -19.43 -9.65
N GLY A 52 -1.83 -20.65 -9.32
CA GLY A 52 -1.25 -21.89 -9.86
C GLY A 52 0.16 -22.19 -9.35
N GLU A 53 0.58 -21.58 -8.25
CA GLU A 53 1.89 -21.77 -7.64
C GLU A 53 1.84 -22.85 -6.54
N PRO A 54 2.92 -23.62 -6.34
CA PRO A 54 3.02 -24.59 -5.25
C PRO A 54 3.01 -23.87 -3.88
N PRO A 55 2.10 -24.21 -2.94
CA PRO A 55 2.05 -23.56 -1.61
C PRO A 55 3.36 -23.62 -0.83
N GLU A 56 4.13 -24.69 -0.98
CA GLU A 56 5.44 -24.89 -0.35
C GLU A 56 6.52 -23.91 -0.83
N ALA A 57 6.34 -23.27 -1.99
CA ALA A 57 7.24 -22.24 -2.47
C ALA A 57 7.01 -20.88 -1.77
N VAL A 58 5.86 -20.69 -1.11
CA VAL A 58 5.59 -19.48 -0.34
C VAL A 58 6.45 -19.48 0.92
N ARG A 59 7.21 -18.40 1.13
CA ARG A 59 8.09 -18.23 2.30
C ARG A 59 7.50 -17.32 3.38
N GLY A 60 6.29 -16.84 3.15
CA GLY A 60 5.50 -16.02 4.07
C GLY A 60 4.83 -14.87 3.33
N GLY A 61 4.26 -13.95 4.10
CA GLY A 61 3.47 -12.87 3.54
C GLY A 61 2.99 -11.85 4.56
N CYS A 62 2.05 -11.03 4.16
CA CYS A 62 1.34 -10.15 5.09
C CYS A 62 -0.11 -9.93 4.68
N HIS A 63 -0.96 -9.74 5.68
CA HIS A 63 -2.30 -9.22 5.54
C HIS A 63 -2.28 -7.73 5.83
N VAL A 64 -2.79 -6.94 4.89
CA VAL A 64 -2.84 -5.49 4.98
C VAL A 64 -4.30 -5.04 4.95
N ARG A 65 -4.70 -4.29 5.96
CA ARG A 65 -6.01 -3.64 6.06
C ARG A 65 -5.83 -2.14 6.04
N TRP A 66 -6.73 -1.42 5.37
CA TRP A 66 -6.74 0.03 5.42
C TRP A 66 -8.15 0.59 5.60
N LEU A 67 -8.21 1.75 6.25
CA LEU A 67 -9.39 2.59 6.39
C LEU A 67 -9.01 4.00 5.93
N GLY A 68 -9.48 4.39 4.75
CA GLY A 68 -9.32 5.73 4.22
C GLY A 68 -10.36 6.69 4.78
N SER A 69 -9.97 7.95 4.90
CA SER A 69 -10.88 9.08 5.11
C SER A 69 -10.48 10.19 4.14
N MET A 70 -11.42 10.66 3.32
CA MET A 70 -11.23 11.81 2.44
C MET A 70 -11.84 13.06 3.06
N ALA A 71 -11.20 14.22 2.86
CA ALA A 71 -11.64 15.49 3.44
C ALA A 71 -13.01 15.98 2.93
N TRP A 72 -13.55 15.34 1.89
CA TRP A 72 -14.87 15.61 1.30
C TRP A 72 -15.91 14.53 1.62
N ASP A 73 -15.56 13.52 2.44
CA ASP A 73 -16.47 12.42 2.76
C ASP A 73 -17.75 12.96 3.42
N ARG A 74 -18.86 12.78 2.73
CA ARG A 74 -20.18 12.77 3.37
C ARG A 74 -20.20 11.55 4.29
N ALA A 75 -20.77 11.69 5.47
CA ALA A 75 -20.94 10.58 6.41
C ALA A 75 -21.54 9.35 5.70
N GLY A 76 -20.75 8.28 5.51
CA GLY A 76 -21.21 7.01 4.95
C GLY A 76 -20.39 6.39 3.81
N GLU A 77 -19.36 7.06 3.26
CA GLU A 77 -18.44 6.40 2.30
C GLU A 77 -17.28 5.72 3.04
N ASP A 78 -17.43 4.43 3.34
CA ASP A 78 -16.38 3.60 3.95
C ASP A 78 -15.31 3.23 2.90
N HIS A 79 -14.21 3.99 2.83
CA HIS A 79 -13.04 3.68 2.01
C HIS A 79 -12.15 2.62 2.69
N GLN A 80 -12.74 1.51 3.08
CA GLN A 80 -12.05 0.39 3.72
C GLN A 80 -11.71 -0.72 2.73
N GLY A 81 -10.58 -1.37 2.94
CA GLY A 81 -10.18 -2.51 2.12
C GLY A 81 -9.13 -3.37 2.81
N GLU A 82 -8.94 -4.55 2.24
CA GLU A 82 -7.93 -5.48 2.67
C GLU A 82 -7.37 -6.27 1.50
N THR A 83 -6.13 -6.71 1.67
CA THR A 83 -5.44 -7.60 0.73
C THR A 83 -4.42 -8.45 1.46
N VAL A 84 -4.12 -9.61 0.90
CA VAL A 84 -3.06 -10.49 1.38
C VAL A 84 -1.99 -10.60 0.31
N PHE A 85 -0.73 -10.45 0.73
CA PHE A 85 0.45 -10.64 -0.10
C PHE A 85 1.14 -11.95 0.28
N ALA A 86 1.40 -12.81 -0.72
CA ALA A 86 2.27 -13.98 -0.56
C ALA A 86 3.57 -13.79 -1.36
N LEU A 87 4.69 -14.23 -0.80
CA LEU A 87 6.02 -14.05 -1.37
C LEU A 87 6.62 -15.39 -1.74
N ILE A 88 7.04 -15.52 -3.00
CA ILE A 88 7.82 -16.65 -3.51
C ILE A 88 9.16 -16.11 -4.00
N PRO A 89 10.23 -16.21 -3.20
CA PRO A 89 11.55 -15.82 -3.64
C PRO A 89 12.06 -16.69 -4.80
N THR A 90 12.81 -16.10 -5.71
CA THR A 90 13.37 -16.78 -6.90
C THR A 90 14.90 -16.74 -6.94
N ASP A 91 15.54 -16.10 -5.96
CA ASP A 91 16.99 -16.06 -5.79
C ASP A 91 17.42 -16.68 -4.45
N ASP A 92 18.69 -17.11 -4.38
CA ASP A 92 19.26 -17.74 -3.19
C ASP A 92 19.30 -16.81 -1.98
N HIS A 93 19.33 -15.49 -2.22
CA HIS A 93 19.36 -14.46 -1.19
C HIS A 93 17.97 -14.06 -0.69
N GLY A 94 16.91 -14.52 -1.36
CA GLY A 94 15.53 -14.18 -1.06
C GLY A 94 15.21 -12.69 -1.18
N ARG A 95 15.96 -11.95 -2.01
CA ARG A 95 15.81 -10.50 -2.21
C ARG A 95 14.91 -10.17 -3.39
N GLN A 96 14.54 -11.14 -4.22
CA GLN A 96 13.60 -10.92 -5.32
C GLN A 96 12.74 -12.15 -5.58
N GLY A 97 11.61 -11.94 -6.25
CA GLY A 97 10.74 -13.03 -6.67
C GLY A 97 9.31 -12.60 -6.92
N LYS A 98 8.39 -13.56 -6.91
CA LYS A 98 6.97 -13.32 -7.20
C LYS A 98 6.25 -12.76 -5.99
N LEU A 99 5.37 -11.79 -6.23
CA LEU A 99 4.42 -11.24 -5.28
C LEU A 99 3.00 -11.65 -5.71
N LEU A 100 2.40 -12.58 -4.98
CA LEU A 100 1.03 -12.99 -5.23
C LEU A 100 0.07 -12.14 -4.40
N ARG A 101 -1.08 -11.80 -4.98
CA ARG A 101 -2.14 -11.00 -4.35
C ARG A 101 -3.48 -11.68 -4.52
N ASP A 102 -4.35 -11.60 -3.52
CA ASP A 102 -5.74 -12.07 -3.58
C ASP A 102 -6.62 -11.24 -4.53
N ARG A 103 -6.26 -9.97 -4.74
CA ARG A 103 -6.91 -9.06 -5.69
C ARG A 103 -5.87 -8.32 -6.54
N GLY A 104 -6.18 -8.12 -7.82
CA GLY A 104 -5.41 -7.22 -8.68
C GLY A 104 -5.56 -5.75 -8.26
N TYR A 105 -4.61 -4.91 -8.66
CA TYR A 105 -4.58 -3.48 -8.34
C TYR A 105 -5.70 -2.69 -9.07
N ALA A 106 -6.01 -3.04 -10.32
CA ALA A 106 -7.15 -2.44 -11.05
C ALA A 106 -7.96 -3.41 -11.91
N GLU A 107 -7.40 -4.57 -12.27
CA GLU A 107 -8.08 -5.57 -13.08
C GLU A 107 -8.44 -6.81 -12.25
N THR A 108 -9.56 -7.45 -12.58
CA THR A 108 -10.02 -8.70 -11.96
C THR A 108 -9.08 -9.88 -12.25
N ALA A 109 -8.28 -9.77 -13.32
CA ALA A 109 -7.30 -10.79 -13.68
C ALA A 109 -6.20 -10.90 -12.62
N THR A 110 -5.99 -12.12 -12.15
CA THR A 110 -4.94 -12.44 -11.17
C THR A 110 -3.59 -12.50 -11.88
N VAL A 111 -2.87 -11.38 -11.85
CA VAL A 111 -1.47 -11.33 -12.31
C VAL A 111 -0.54 -11.33 -11.11
N ALA A 112 0.42 -12.23 -11.10
CA ALA A 112 1.51 -12.22 -10.14
C ALA A 112 2.41 -11.01 -10.39
N GLY A 113 2.61 -10.19 -9.36
CA GLY A 113 3.62 -9.14 -9.38
C GLY A 113 5.02 -9.70 -9.13
N GLN A 114 5.99 -8.79 -9.09
CA GLN A 114 7.36 -9.04 -8.69
C GLN A 114 7.68 -8.18 -7.47
N PHE A 115 8.45 -8.72 -6.55
CA PHE A 115 9.12 -7.94 -5.51
C PHE A 115 10.63 -7.98 -5.72
N ARG A 116 11.31 -6.92 -5.31
CA ARG A 116 12.76 -6.82 -5.29
C ARG A 116 13.22 -5.90 -4.16
N MET A 117 14.26 -6.28 -3.44
CA MET A 117 14.98 -5.40 -2.53
C MET A 117 16.07 -4.69 -3.32
N ASP A 118 16.05 -3.36 -3.37
CA ASP A 118 17.11 -2.56 -4.00
C ASP A 118 18.40 -2.54 -3.14
N ASP A 119 19.44 -1.87 -3.63
CA ASP A 119 20.75 -1.82 -2.97
C ASP A 119 20.74 -1.01 -1.66
N GLU A 120 19.68 -0.24 -1.40
CA GLU A 120 19.46 0.55 -0.18
C GLU A 120 18.47 -0.12 0.80
N ASP A 121 18.18 -1.41 0.60
CA ASP A 121 17.17 -2.16 1.36
C ASP A 121 15.73 -1.58 1.27
N GLY A 122 15.43 -0.86 0.20
CA GLY A 122 14.08 -0.49 -0.22
C GLY A 122 13.37 -1.67 -0.90
N LEU A 123 12.08 -1.84 -0.61
CA LEU A 123 11.23 -2.83 -1.25
C LEU A 123 10.57 -2.22 -2.49
N GLU A 124 10.88 -2.73 -3.66
CA GLU A 124 10.19 -2.44 -4.90
C GLU A 124 9.17 -3.52 -5.23
N LEU A 125 7.96 -3.11 -5.59
CA LEU A 125 6.90 -3.98 -6.09
C LEU A 125 6.53 -3.53 -7.50
N THR A 126 6.40 -4.48 -8.43
CA THR A 126 5.98 -4.20 -9.80
C THR A 126 4.87 -5.16 -10.19
N THR A 127 3.78 -4.65 -10.73
CA THR A 127 2.70 -5.47 -11.28
C THR A 127 2.32 -4.94 -12.66
N THR A 128 2.36 -5.80 -13.67
CA THR A 128 2.06 -5.45 -15.07
C THR A 128 0.85 -6.22 -15.53
N TYR A 129 -0.19 -5.50 -15.93
CA TYR A 129 -1.39 -6.00 -16.61
C TYR A 129 -1.24 -5.79 -18.12
N GLU A 130 -2.23 -6.24 -18.90
CA GLU A 130 -2.24 -6.04 -20.35
C GLU A 130 -2.26 -4.55 -20.72
N THR A 131 -3.02 -3.74 -19.97
CA THR A 131 -3.27 -2.33 -20.32
C THR A 131 -2.63 -1.33 -19.35
N MET A 132 -2.04 -1.81 -18.26
CA MET A 132 -1.57 -0.96 -17.16
C MET A 132 -0.37 -1.58 -16.44
N GLY A 133 0.62 -0.76 -16.09
CA GLY A 133 1.70 -1.09 -15.18
C GLY A 133 1.57 -0.35 -13.86
N SER A 134 2.00 -0.97 -12.78
CA SER A 134 2.17 -0.31 -11.48
C SER A 134 3.55 -0.62 -10.92
N ARG A 135 4.19 0.40 -10.35
CA ARG A 135 5.45 0.25 -9.61
C ARG A 135 5.33 0.98 -8.29
N GLU A 136 5.72 0.33 -7.22
CA GLU A 136 5.75 0.90 -5.88
C GLU A 136 7.15 0.71 -5.29
N ARG A 137 7.65 1.70 -4.56
CA ARG A 137 8.87 1.57 -3.76
C ARG A 137 8.55 1.99 -2.34
N PHE A 138 8.91 1.14 -1.38
CA PHE A 138 8.78 1.38 0.05
C PHE A 138 10.16 1.41 0.69
N TRP A 139 10.39 2.34 1.61
CA TRP A 139 11.62 2.35 2.41
C TRP A 139 11.37 2.99 3.77
N PHE A 140 12.24 2.70 4.72
CA PHE A 140 12.13 3.27 6.06
C PHE A 140 13.17 4.37 6.27
N VAL A 141 12.71 5.58 6.57
CA VAL A 141 13.58 6.67 7.02
C VAL A 141 14.11 6.36 8.43
N ASN A 142 13.25 5.78 9.27
CA ASN A 142 13.60 5.28 10.60
C ASN A 142 12.59 4.18 11.02
N PRO A 143 12.65 3.57 12.22
CA PRO A 143 11.71 2.50 12.62
C PRO A 143 10.23 2.91 12.70
N HIS A 144 9.94 4.20 12.72
CA HIS A 144 8.61 4.79 12.90
C HIS A 144 8.10 5.59 11.70
N VAL A 145 8.93 5.79 10.67
CA VAL A 145 8.56 6.51 9.46
C VAL A 145 8.92 5.67 8.24
N ARG A 146 7.89 5.26 7.50
CA ARG A 146 7.99 4.57 6.21
C ARG A 146 7.53 5.52 5.12
N LEU A 147 8.28 5.57 4.03
CA LEU A 147 7.90 6.29 2.83
C LEU A 147 7.52 5.30 1.75
N ARG A 148 6.58 5.71 0.91
CA ARG A 148 6.22 4.98 -0.29
C ARG A 148 6.02 5.92 -1.46
N THR A 149 6.61 5.57 -2.59
CA THR A 149 6.29 6.18 -3.89
C THR A 149 5.61 5.14 -4.75
N SER A 150 4.66 5.56 -5.58
CA SER A 150 4.04 4.67 -6.55
C SER A 150 3.76 5.38 -7.86
N THR A 151 3.92 4.67 -8.96
CA THR A 151 3.42 5.07 -10.28
C THR A 151 2.43 4.03 -10.78
N VAL A 152 1.40 4.53 -11.46
CA VAL A 152 0.47 3.73 -12.26
C VAL A 152 0.53 4.30 -13.66
N GLU A 153 0.84 3.47 -14.63
CA GLU A 153 1.01 3.82 -16.03
C GLU A 153 -0.02 3.04 -16.86
N GLY A 154 -0.76 3.73 -17.73
CA GLY A 154 -1.83 3.14 -18.52
C GLY A 154 -2.58 4.22 -19.29
N LEU A 155 -3.92 4.12 -19.35
CA LEU A 155 -4.76 5.16 -19.96
C LEU A 155 -4.68 6.51 -19.23
N SER A 156 -4.46 6.48 -17.92
CA SER A 156 -4.25 7.67 -17.10
C SER A 156 -3.10 7.41 -16.13
N ASN A 157 -2.05 8.22 -16.25
CA ASN A 157 -0.86 8.07 -15.43
C ASN A 157 -1.03 8.81 -14.10
N THR A 158 -0.70 8.12 -13.01
CA THR A 158 -0.74 8.69 -11.67
C THR A 158 0.59 8.45 -10.97
N ALA A 159 1.14 9.48 -10.33
CA ALA A 159 2.30 9.36 -9.44
C ALA A 159 1.88 9.74 -8.02
N SER A 160 2.30 8.99 -7.01
CA SER A 160 1.93 9.24 -5.61
C SER A 160 3.11 9.16 -4.66
N LEU A 161 3.07 9.97 -3.61
CA LEU A 161 3.93 9.89 -2.44
C LEU A 161 3.05 9.62 -1.22
N SER A 162 3.45 8.67 -0.38
CA SER A 162 2.83 8.37 0.91
C SER A 162 3.87 8.48 2.02
N VAL A 163 3.54 9.24 3.06
CA VAL A 163 4.31 9.32 4.31
C VAL A 163 3.52 8.57 5.37
N GLU A 164 4.12 7.52 5.92
CA GLU A 164 3.47 6.59 6.83
C GLU A 164 4.18 6.61 8.18
N THR A 165 3.46 7.05 9.22
CA THR A 165 3.99 7.18 10.58
C THR A 165 3.40 6.10 11.47
N ARG A 166 4.25 5.43 12.26
CA ARG A 166 3.83 4.34 13.13
C ARG A 166 3.00 4.88 14.30
N ILE A 167 1.87 4.24 14.56
CA ILE A 167 1.02 4.52 15.71
C ILE A 167 1.52 3.66 16.89
N GLN A 168 1.96 4.29 17.98
CA GLN A 168 2.42 3.62 19.20
C GLN A 168 1.32 3.64 20.28
N GLY A 169 1.02 2.48 20.88
CA GLY A 169 0.17 2.37 22.09
C GLY A 169 -1.34 2.26 21.86
N ALA A 170 -2.03 1.64 22.82
CA ALA A 170 -3.46 1.30 22.78
C ALA A 170 -4.37 2.50 22.45
N SER A 171 -5.40 2.22 21.66
CA SER A 171 -6.53 3.09 21.32
C SER A 171 -6.92 4.03 22.47
N ARG A 172 -6.46 5.28 22.42
CA ARG A 172 -7.25 6.37 22.97
C ARG A 172 -8.25 6.74 21.87
N PRO A 173 -9.57 6.74 22.12
CA PRO A 173 -10.49 7.28 21.13
C PRO A 173 -10.05 8.72 20.84
N GLU A 174 -9.75 9.00 19.58
CA GLU A 174 -9.57 10.39 19.16
C GLU A 174 -10.85 11.15 19.51
N PRO A 175 -10.76 12.34 20.13
CA PRO A 175 -11.95 13.18 20.26
C PRO A 175 -12.47 13.45 18.85
N THR A 176 -13.74 13.16 18.63
CA THR A 176 -14.47 13.48 17.41
C THR A 176 -14.11 14.92 17.00
N PRO A 177 -13.57 15.16 15.79
CA PRO A 177 -13.31 16.52 15.36
C PRO A 177 -14.64 17.26 15.36
N GLY A 178 -14.71 18.34 16.14
CA GLY A 178 -15.83 19.27 16.06
C GLY A 178 -15.97 19.79 14.63
N PRO A 179 -17.19 20.22 14.22
CA PRO A 179 -17.42 20.72 12.88
C PRO A 179 -16.39 21.81 12.54
N PRO A 180 -15.83 21.81 11.32
CA PRO A 180 -14.85 22.81 10.94
C PRO A 180 -15.47 24.22 11.08
N PRO A 181 -14.72 25.21 11.61
CA PRO A 181 -15.19 26.58 11.57
C PRO A 181 -15.40 26.98 10.11
N ASP A 182 -16.51 27.65 9.86
CA ASP A 182 -16.98 28.10 8.56
C ASP A 182 -15.93 29.03 7.93
N THR A 183 -14.98 28.44 7.21
CA THR A 183 -13.87 29.16 6.61
C THR A 183 -14.22 29.35 5.15
N ALA A 184 -14.96 30.43 4.89
CA ALA A 184 -15.16 30.96 3.56
C ALA A 184 -13.84 30.89 2.77
N LEU A 185 -13.89 30.27 1.58
CA LEU A 185 -12.79 30.21 0.63
C LEU A 185 -12.10 31.57 0.51
N ARG A 186 -10.93 31.70 1.12
CA ARG A 186 -9.92 32.65 0.66
C ARG A 186 -8.94 31.85 -0.16
N GLN A 187 -9.12 31.92 -1.47
CA GLN A 187 -8.06 31.64 -2.44
C GLN A 187 -6.85 32.50 -2.05
N ALA A 188 -5.84 31.87 -1.48
CA ALA A 188 -4.50 32.42 -1.47
C ALA A 188 -3.77 31.80 -2.66
N ALA A 189 -3.66 32.60 -3.72
CA ALA A 189 -2.61 32.48 -4.71
C ALA A 189 -1.23 32.58 -4.04
N LEU A 190 -0.18 32.20 -4.79
CA LEU A 190 1.24 32.06 -4.45
C LEU A 190 1.57 30.59 -4.11
N GLY A 191 2.20 29.82 -5.00
CA GLY A 191 3.54 30.10 -5.56
C GLY A 191 4.49 30.00 -4.39
N TRP A 192 5.04 28.82 -4.09
CA TRP A 192 6.20 28.16 -4.71
C TRP A 192 5.98 26.65 -4.92
#